data_AF-A0A9K3IIA8-F1
#
_entry.id   AF-A0A9K3IIA8-F1
#
_cell.length_a   1.000
_cell.length_b   1.000
_cell.length_c   1.000
_cell.angle_alpha   90.00
_cell.angle_beta   90.00
_cell.angle_gamma   90.00
#
_symmetry.space_group_name_H-M   'P 1'
#
loop_
_entity.id
_entity.type
_entity.pdbx_description
1 polymer ?
#
loop_
_entity_poly.entity_id
_entity_poly.type
_entity_poly.pdbx_seq_one_letter_code
_entity_poly.pdbx_strand_id
1 'polypeptide(L)'
;MPKIPGRFYYLFGKPIKTKGLEKILNDKDMSQALYAQVKRVVETNIAYLIKRRDEDPYRSFVKRVVFQAKTSTPWDKVPTFDP
;
A
#
# COMPACT_ATOMS: atom_id res chain seq x y z
N MET A 1 -5.80 -10.60 25.98
CA MET A 1 -5.39 -9.17 25.85
C MET A 1 -5.95 -8.60 24.55
N PRO A 2 -6.49 -7.38 24.54
CA PRO A 2 -6.93 -6.73 23.30
C PRO A 2 -5.73 -6.52 22.35
N LYS A 3 -5.92 -6.71 21.05
CA LYS A 3 -4.89 -6.45 20.04
C LYS A 3 -4.72 -4.93 19.90
N ILE A 4 -3.50 -4.44 20.09
CA ILE A 4 -3.18 -3.03 19.89
C ILE A 4 -3.17 -2.72 18.39
N PRO A 5 -3.87 -1.68 17.91
CA PRO A 5 -3.96 -1.38 16.49
C PRO A 5 -2.62 -0.87 15.93
N GLY A 6 -2.13 -1.54 14.88
CA GLY A 6 -1.04 -1.07 14.04
C GLY A 6 -1.51 -0.01 13.03
N ARG A 7 -0.59 0.50 12.21
CA ARG A 7 -0.95 1.31 11.04
C ARG A 7 -1.39 0.42 9.88
N PHE A 8 -2.30 0.94 9.08
CA PHE A 8 -2.57 0.41 7.74
C PHE A 8 -1.69 1.15 6.74
N TYR A 9 -1.21 0.41 5.74
CA TYR A 9 -0.36 0.94 4.69
C TYR A 9 -1.03 0.67 3.35
N TYR A 10 -1.18 1.71 2.54
CA TYR A 10 -1.84 1.66 1.25
C TYR A 10 -0.89 2.21 0.19
N LEU A 11 -0.82 1.54 -0.96
CA LEU A 11 -0.11 2.02 -2.14
C LEU A 11 -0.99 1.76 -3.35
N PHE A 12 -1.39 2.84 -4.02
CA PHE A 12 -2.16 2.78 -5.25
C PHE A 12 -1.20 2.83 -6.44
N GLY A 13 -1.18 1.74 -7.21
CA GLY A 13 -0.39 1.68 -8.44
C GLY A 13 -0.99 2.52 -9.57
N LYS A 14 -0.36 2.44 -10.74
CA LYS A 14 -0.87 3.09 -11.95
C LYS A 14 -2.25 2.52 -12.32
N PRO A 15 -3.23 3.37 -12.71
CA PRO A 15 -4.53 2.89 -13.16
C PRO A 15 -4.40 1.96 -14.39
N ILE A 16 -5.24 0.93 -14.42
CA ILE A 16 -5.32 0.00 -15.56
C ILE A 16 -6.47 0.47 -16.45
N LYS A 17 -6.14 1.09 -17.59
CA LYS A 17 -7.15 1.52 -18.57
C LYS A 17 -7.61 0.33 -19.39
N THR A 18 -8.86 -0.07 -19.22
CA THR A 18 -9.47 -1.20 -19.95
C THR A 18 -10.36 -0.77 -21.12
N LYS A 19 -10.77 0.50 -21.16
CA LYS A 19 -11.55 1.07 -22.28
C LYS A 19 -10.77 0.96 -23.58
N GLY A 20 -11.36 0.38 -24.62
CA GLY A 20 -10.70 0.17 -25.92
C GLY A 20 -9.87 -1.11 -26.01
N LEU A 21 -9.86 -1.95 -24.95
CA LEU A 21 -9.14 -3.23 -24.92
C LEU A 21 -10.11 -4.43 -25.07
N GLU A 22 -11.30 -4.23 -25.61
CA GLU A 22 -12.34 -5.27 -25.69
C GLU A 22 -11.84 -6.54 -26.41
N LYS A 23 -11.01 -6.37 -27.44
CA LYS A 23 -10.36 -7.49 -28.15
C LYS A 23 -9.39 -8.29 -27.26
N ILE A 24 -8.61 -7.62 -26.43
CA ILE A 24 -7.65 -8.24 -25.50
C ILE A 24 -8.40 -8.95 -24.37
N LEU A 25 -9.48 -8.35 -23.88
CA LEU A 25 -10.27 -8.91 -22.78
C LEU A 25 -11.11 -10.12 -23.20
N ASN A 26 -11.55 -10.17 -24.47
CA ASN A 26 -12.31 -11.30 -25.02
C ASN A 26 -11.43 -12.46 -25.51
N ASP A 27 -10.13 -12.23 -25.67
CA ASP A 27 -9.16 -13.28 -25.96
C ASP A 27 -8.57 -13.82 -24.65
N LYS A 28 -8.67 -15.14 -24.46
CA LYS A 28 -8.28 -15.77 -23.21
C LYS A 28 -6.79 -15.62 -22.91
N ASP A 29 -5.93 -15.80 -23.91
CA ASP A 29 -4.48 -15.78 -23.71
C ASP A 29 -3.98 -14.36 -23.48
N MET A 30 -4.53 -13.39 -24.22
CA MET A 30 -4.21 -11.98 -24.02
C MET A 30 -4.73 -11.44 -22.68
N SER A 31 -5.93 -11.84 -22.26
CA SER A 31 -6.50 -11.50 -20.96
C SER A 31 -5.67 -12.09 -19.81
N GLN A 32 -5.20 -13.34 -19.96
CA GLN A 32 -4.33 -13.98 -18.99
C GLN A 32 -2.97 -13.28 -18.88
N ALA A 33 -2.39 -12.82 -19.99
CA ALA A 33 -1.17 -12.03 -19.98
C ALA A 33 -1.35 -10.69 -19.25
N LEU A 34 -2.45 -9.98 -19.50
CA LEU A 34 -2.80 -8.75 -18.79
C LEU A 34 -2.96 -9.01 -17.29
N TYR A 35 -3.65 -10.09 -16.90
CA TYR A 35 -3.79 -10.46 -15.50
C TYR A 35 -2.44 -10.75 -14.82
N ALA A 36 -1.55 -11.49 -15.49
CA ALA A 36 -0.21 -11.78 -14.98
C ALA A 36 0.63 -10.50 -14.78
N GLN A 37 0.53 -9.55 -15.71
CA GLN A 37 1.16 -8.25 -15.57
C GLN A 37 0.63 -7.48 -14.36
N VAL A 38 -0.70 -7.40 -14.20
CA VAL A 38 -1.34 -6.71 -13.07
C VAL A 38 -0.95 -7.36 -11.74
N LYS A 39 -0.98 -8.69 -11.67
CA LYS A 39 -0.55 -9.46 -10.50
C LYS A 39 0.88 -9.11 -10.10
N ARG A 40 1.83 -9.07 -11.05
CA ARG A 40 3.23 -8.71 -10.79
C ARG A 40 3.38 -7.29 -10.23
N VAL A 41 2.59 -6.33 -10.73
CA VAL A 41 2.58 -4.95 -10.20
C VAL A 41 2.09 -4.94 -8.76
N VAL A 42 1.00 -5.66 -8.46
CA VAL A 42 0.47 -5.77 -7.10
C VAL A 42 1.48 -6.42 -6.15
N GLU A 43 2.12 -7.51 -6.55
CA GLU A 43 3.16 -8.19 -5.75
C GLU A 43 4.34 -7.26 -5.46
N THR A 44 4.77 -6.47 -6.46
CA THR A 44 5.85 -5.47 -6.29
C THR A 44 5.46 -4.39 -5.28
N ASN A 45 4.24 -3.88 -5.38
CA ASN A 45 3.71 -2.89 -4.44
C ASN A 45 3.59 -3.44 -3.01
N ILE A 46 3.16 -4.69 -2.85
CA ILE A 46 3.10 -5.36 -1.55
C ILE A 46 4.50 -5.52 -0.96
N ALA A 47 5.48 -5.96 -1.75
CA ALA A 47 6.87 -6.10 -1.32
C ALA A 47 7.44 -4.76 -0.84
N TYR A 48 7.18 -3.68 -1.58
CA TYR A 48 7.53 -2.32 -1.16
C TYR A 48 6.87 -1.93 0.17
N LEU A 49 5.56 -2.14 0.32
CA LEU A 49 4.82 -1.82 1.54
C LEU A 49 5.32 -2.61 2.76
N ILE A 50 5.67 -3.89 2.59
CA ILE A 50 6.26 -4.71 3.65
C ILE A 50 7.59 -4.11 4.10
N LYS A 51 8.49 -3.80 3.15
CA LYS A 51 9.77 -3.16 3.46
C LYS A 51 9.57 -1.84 4.20
N ARG A 52 8.69 -0.96 3.70
CA ARG A 52 8.40 0.33 4.34
C ARG A 52 7.79 0.20 5.72
N ARG A 53 6.94 -0.81 5.92
CA ARG A 53 6.37 -1.12 7.23
C ARG A 53 7.44 -1.53 8.23
N ASP A 54 8.45 -2.28 7.80
CA ASP A 54 9.54 -2.70 8.68
C ASP A 54 10.49 -1.53 9.01
N GLU A 55 10.65 -0.58 8.09
CA GLU A 55 11.43 0.64 8.27
C GLU A 55 10.70 1.75 9.04
N ASP A 56 9.37 1.68 9.23
CA ASP A 56 8.57 2.75 9.82
C ASP A 56 8.86 2.95 11.34
N PRO A 57 9.49 4.08 11.75
CA PRO A 57 9.80 4.34 13.16
C PRO A 57 8.53 4.50 14.01
N TYR A 58 7.38 4.79 13.39
CA TYR A 58 6.09 5.02 14.03
C TYR A 58 5.10 3.86 13.84
N ARG A 59 5.56 2.67 13.41
CA ARG A 59 4.71 1.46 13.31
C ARG A 59 4.04 1.10 14.63
N SER A 60 4.77 1.24 15.75
CA SER A 60 4.24 0.97 17.10
C SER A 60 3.28 2.06 17.56
N PHE A 61 2.13 1.65 18.09
CA PHE A 61 1.14 2.56 18.67
C PHE A 61 1.76 3.44 19.78
N VAL A 62 2.58 2.86 20.65
CA VAL A 62 3.23 3.58 21.76
C VAL A 62 4.16 4.67 21.24
N LYS A 63 4.97 4.36 20.21
CA LYS A 63 5.88 5.35 19.61
C LYS A 63 5.12 6.53 19.00
N ARG A 64 3.92 6.30 18.43
CA ARG A 64 3.05 7.38 17.94
C ARG A 64 2.51 8.25 19.05
N VAL A 65 2.01 7.65 20.14
CA VAL A 65 1.52 8.41 21.31
C VAL A 65 2.63 9.33 21.85
N VAL A 66 3.85 8.80 22.02
CA VAL A 66 4.99 9.58 22.50
C VAL A 66 5.35 10.71 21.53
N PHE A 67 5.36 10.45 20.22
CA PHE A 67 5.63 11.48 19.21
C PHE A 67 4.60 12.61 19.32
N GLN A 68 3.30 12.31 19.34
CA GLN A 68 2.27 13.33 19.44
C GLN A 68 2.34 14.13 20.73
N ALA A 69 2.61 13.48 21.86
CA ALA A 69 2.75 14.17 23.13
C ALA A 69 3.91 15.20 23.10
N LYS A 70 4.95 14.95 22.31
CA LYS A 70 6.10 15.85 22.16
C LYS A 70 5.89 16.96 21.14
N THR A 71 5.16 16.69 20.06
CA THR A 71 5.06 17.60 18.91
C THR A 71 3.66 18.23 18.75
N SER A 72 2.69 17.84 19.56
CA SER A 72 1.27 18.18 19.41
C SER A 72 0.71 17.85 18.02
N THR A 73 1.28 16.86 17.33
CA THR A 73 0.88 16.49 15.97
C THR A 73 -0.42 15.68 15.97
N PRO A 74 -1.40 15.99 15.12
CA PRO A 74 -2.60 15.16 14.93
C PRO A 74 -2.31 13.73 14.45
N TRP A 75 -3.23 12.79 14.71
CA TRP A 75 -3.09 11.37 14.33
C TRP A 75 -2.92 11.11 12.84
N ASP A 76 -3.58 11.90 12.00
CA ASP A 76 -3.51 11.84 10.54
C ASP A 76 -2.23 12.48 9.97
N LYS A 77 -1.46 13.20 10.79
CA LYS A 77 -0.25 13.93 10.38
C LYS A 77 1.06 13.31 10.87
N VAL A 78 1.00 12.12 11.47
CA VAL A 78 2.21 11.37 11.85
C VAL A 78 2.96 10.97 10.57
N PRO A 79 4.27 11.29 10.44
CA PRO A 79 5.03 11.01 9.23
C PRO A 79 4.88 9.56 8.74
N THR A 80 4.83 9.40 7.42
CA THR A 80 4.83 8.12 6.73
C THR A 80 5.84 8.20 5.58
N PHE A 81 6.10 7.09 4.90
CA PHE A 81 6.93 7.09 3.71
C PHE A 81 6.33 7.98 2.61
N ASP A 82 7.20 8.61 1.84
CA ASP A 82 6.80 9.38 0.67
C ASP A 82 6.18 8.44 -0.40
N PRO A 83 5.14 8.92 -1.10
CA PRO A 83 4.49 8.19 -2.18
C PRO A 83 5.38 8.00 -3.41
#